data_AF-A0A8M1FVG0-F1
#
_entry.id   AF-A0A8M1FVG0-F1
#
_cell.length_a   1.000
_cell.length_b   1.000
_cell.length_c   1.000
_cell.angle_alpha   90.00
_cell.angle_beta   90.00
_cell.angle_gamma   90.00
#
_symmetry.space_group_name_H-M   'P 1'
#
loop_
_entity.id
_entity.type
_entity.pdbx_description
1 polymer ?
#
loop_
_entity_poly.entity_id
_entity_poly.type
_entity_poly.pdbx_seq_one_letter_code
_entity_poly.pdbx_strand_id
1 'polypeptide(L)'
;MMQAGLWAATQVSMDHPPTGPPTEEDFSEVLTQVHEGFELGTLAGPAFAWLRHSLGLAEEDYQAALGPGGPYLQFLSTSKSKASFFLSHDQRFFLKTQRRREVRALLAHLPRYVQHLQRYPHSLLARLLGVHSLRVARGKKEFFIIMLSVFYPAGRISERAPAELAAPPDGTGHRLPPGAQRARLQPPDGLPASP
;
A
#
# COMPACT_ATOMS: atom_id res chain seq x y z
N MET A 1 19.10 -2.35 1.76
CA MET A 1 18.90 -1.09 2.51
C MET A 1 17.45 -0.93 2.95
N MET A 2 16.50 -0.67 2.03
CA MET A 2 15.09 -0.44 2.39
C MET A 2 14.48 -1.56 3.24
N GLN A 3 14.60 -2.83 2.82
CA GLN A 3 14.07 -3.98 3.57
C GLN A 3 14.69 -4.12 4.97
N ALA A 4 16.01 -3.91 5.10
CA ALA A 4 16.69 -3.96 6.39
C ALA A 4 16.25 -2.81 7.31
N GLY A 5 16.04 -1.61 6.78
CA GLY A 5 15.48 -0.50 7.53
C GLY A 5 14.05 -0.80 7.99
N LEU A 6 13.19 -1.28 7.10
CA LEU A 6 11.80 -1.60 7.42
C LEU A 6 11.69 -2.74 8.45
N TRP A 7 12.58 -3.73 8.37
CA TRP A 7 12.69 -4.78 9.38
C TRP A 7 12.96 -4.19 10.76
N ALA A 8 13.98 -3.34 10.88
CA ALA A 8 14.36 -2.70 12.14
C ALA A 8 13.30 -1.72 12.66
N ALA A 9 12.61 -1.00 11.77
CA ALA A 9 11.51 -0.11 12.14
C ALA A 9 10.31 -0.88 12.67
N THR A 10 9.97 -2.01 12.06
CA THR A 10 8.85 -2.86 12.50
C THR A 10 9.19 -3.53 13.83
N GLN A 11 10.45 -3.92 14.05
CA GLN A 11 10.88 -4.48 15.34
C GLN A 11 10.57 -3.55 16.51
N VAL A 12 10.74 -2.23 16.35
CA VAL A 12 10.38 -1.25 17.39
C VAL A 12 8.90 -1.33 17.76
N SER A 13 8.01 -1.52 16.78
CA SER A 13 6.56 -1.66 17.01
C SER A 13 6.21 -3.00 17.66
N MET A 14 6.98 -4.06 17.38
CA MET A 14 6.82 -5.37 18.04
C MET A 14 7.29 -5.34 19.49
N ASP A 15 8.39 -4.65 19.77
CA ASP A 15 8.93 -4.49 21.12
C ASP A 15 8.03 -3.59 21.99
N HIS A 16 7.27 -2.70 21.36
CA HIS A 16 6.36 -1.75 22.00
C HIS A 16 4.95 -1.86 21.39
N PRO A 17 4.22 -2.96 21.65
CA PRO A 17 2.92 -3.17 21.04
C PRO A 17 1.91 -2.12 21.52
N PRO A 18 0.95 -1.73 20.66
CA PRO A 18 -0.06 -0.75 21.02
C PRO A 18 -0.93 -1.25 22.17
N THR A 19 -1.10 -0.43 23.21
CA THR A 19 -1.88 -0.77 24.42
C THR A 19 -3.30 -0.20 24.42
N GLY A 20 -3.60 0.71 23.48
CA GLY A 20 -4.88 1.36 23.34
C GLY A 20 -4.93 2.27 22.10
N PRO A 21 -6.06 2.95 21.85
CA PRO A 21 -6.18 3.88 20.73
C PRO A 21 -5.08 4.95 20.73
N PRO A 22 -4.60 5.38 19.55
CA PRO A 22 -3.48 6.32 19.45
C PRO A 22 -3.85 7.70 20.01
N THR A 23 -2.90 8.27 20.74
CA THR A 23 -2.90 9.62 21.30
C THR A 23 -2.39 10.64 20.27
N GLU A 24 -2.50 11.94 20.59
CA GLU A 24 -1.97 13.00 19.72
C GLU A 24 -0.44 12.94 19.56
N GLU A 25 0.27 12.45 20.58
CA GLU A 25 1.71 12.21 20.54
C GLU A 25 2.07 11.11 19.54
N ASP A 26 1.33 10.00 19.53
CA ASP A 26 1.51 8.88 18.60
C ASP A 26 1.37 9.31 17.13
N PHE A 27 0.48 10.27 16.85
CA PHE A 27 0.29 10.82 15.50
C PHE A 27 1.42 11.76 15.05
N SER A 28 2.18 12.30 16.00
CA SER A 28 3.24 13.28 15.76
C SER A 28 4.64 12.69 15.87
N GLU A 29 4.77 11.47 16.41
CA GLU A 29 6.05 10.82 16.63
C GLU A 29 6.85 10.64 15.33
N VAL A 30 8.15 10.92 15.41
CA VAL A 30 9.10 10.62 14.33
C VAL A 30 10.34 9.97 14.92
N LEU A 31 10.54 8.70 14.59
CA LEU A 31 11.74 7.96 14.94
C LEU A 31 12.67 7.90 13.73
N THR A 32 13.97 8.21 13.91
CA THR A 32 14.98 8.01 12.86
C THR A 32 16.02 7.01 13.32
N GLN A 33 16.15 5.92 12.59
CA GLN A 33 17.15 4.88 12.80
C GLN A 33 18.31 5.07 11.81
N VAL A 34 19.53 5.10 12.36
CA VAL A 34 20.76 5.20 11.57
C VAL A 34 21.30 3.80 11.33
N HIS A 35 21.59 3.49 10.07
CA HIS A 35 22.18 2.23 9.64
C HIS A 35 23.49 2.52 8.90
N GLU A 36 24.28 1.48 8.66
CA GLU A 36 25.48 1.60 7.84
C GLU A 36 25.10 2.06 6.41
N GLY A 37 25.50 3.29 6.07
CA GLY A 37 25.29 3.89 4.74
C GLY A 37 23.93 4.55 4.49
N PHE A 38 22.95 4.45 5.40
CA PHE A 38 21.64 5.08 5.23
C PHE A 38 20.90 5.35 6.54
N GLU A 39 19.88 6.19 6.49
CA GLU A 39 18.95 6.43 7.59
C GLU A 39 17.52 6.13 7.15
N LEU A 40 16.76 5.51 8.04
CA LEU A 40 15.34 5.30 7.87
C LEU A 40 14.58 6.11 8.95
N GLY A 41 13.68 6.98 8.52
CA GLY A 41 12.73 7.64 9.41
C GLY A 41 11.36 6.98 9.34
N THR A 42 10.74 6.73 10.49
CA THR A 42 9.37 6.23 10.64
C THR A 42 8.52 7.36 11.22
N LEU A 43 7.41 7.68 10.57
CA LEU A 43 6.53 8.79 10.94
C LEU A 43 5.19 8.24 11.44
N ALA A 44 4.74 8.73 12.60
CA ALA A 44 3.57 8.27 13.32
C ALA A 44 3.56 6.75 13.56
N GLY A 45 4.73 6.21 13.95
CA GLY A 45 4.98 4.78 14.10
C GLY A 45 3.92 4.07 14.95
N PRO A 46 3.68 4.50 16.20
CA PRO A 46 2.69 3.89 17.07
C PRO A 46 1.26 3.97 16.52
N ALA A 47 0.88 5.10 15.91
CA ALA A 47 -0.44 5.25 15.30
C ALA A 47 -0.67 4.26 14.15
N PHE A 48 0.37 4.01 13.33
CA PHE A 48 0.29 3.00 12.28
C PHE A 48 0.35 1.57 12.82
N ALA A 49 1.11 1.29 13.87
CA ALA A 49 1.11 -0.02 14.54
C ALA A 49 -0.26 -0.36 15.11
N TRP A 50 -0.88 0.59 15.80
CA TRP A 50 -2.27 0.46 16.26
C TRP A 50 -3.23 0.23 15.09
N LEU A 51 -3.09 0.97 13.99
CA LEU A 51 -3.94 0.81 12.82
C LEU A 51 -3.81 -0.59 12.21
N ARG A 52 -2.58 -1.10 12.05
CA ARG A 52 -2.33 -2.46 11.55
C ARG A 52 -3.00 -3.50 12.45
N HIS A 53 -2.81 -3.39 13.76
CA HIS A 53 -3.47 -4.24 14.75
C HIS A 53 -5.01 -4.21 14.61
N SER A 54 -5.60 -3.02 14.53
CA SER A 54 -7.06 -2.84 14.39
C SER A 54 -7.65 -3.43 13.11
N LEU A 55 -6.82 -3.61 12.07
CA LEU A 55 -7.19 -4.22 10.80
C LEU A 55 -6.94 -5.74 10.79
N GLY A 56 -6.51 -6.32 11.91
CA GLY A 56 -6.18 -7.74 12.02
C GLY A 56 -4.86 -8.12 11.34
N LEU A 57 -3.95 -7.15 11.14
CA LEU A 57 -2.62 -7.40 10.59
C LEU A 57 -1.61 -7.54 11.74
N ALA A 58 -1.06 -8.73 11.88
CA ALA A 58 0.03 -9.00 12.82
C ALA A 58 1.33 -8.30 12.38
N GLU A 59 2.10 -7.78 13.34
CA GLU A 59 3.36 -7.09 13.05
C GLU A 59 4.41 -8.06 12.49
N GLU A 60 4.39 -9.33 12.92
CA GLU A 60 5.28 -10.39 12.43
C GLU A 60 5.07 -10.63 10.93
N ASP A 61 3.80 -10.72 10.52
CA ASP A 61 3.40 -10.86 9.12
C ASP A 61 3.82 -9.65 8.28
N TYR A 62 3.65 -8.46 8.84
CA TYR A 62 4.02 -7.20 8.20
C TYR A 62 5.54 -7.10 8.04
N GLN A 63 6.30 -7.43 9.09
CA GLN A 63 7.75 -7.45 9.11
C GLN A 63 8.29 -8.49 8.12
N ALA A 64 7.72 -9.70 8.09
CA ALA A 64 8.15 -10.76 7.18
C ALA A 64 7.93 -10.38 5.71
N ALA A 65 6.79 -9.78 5.37
CA ALA A 65 6.47 -9.37 4.01
C ALA A 65 7.36 -8.22 3.49
N LEU A 66 7.74 -7.29 4.37
CA LEU A 66 8.58 -6.15 4.04
C LEU A 66 10.07 -6.42 4.25
N GLY A 67 10.40 -7.45 5.01
CA GLY A 67 11.73 -7.79 5.43
C GLY A 67 12.61 -8.37 4.32
N PRO A 68 13.86 -8.72 4.67
CA PRO A 68 14.70 -9.53 3.80
C PRO A 68 14.05 -10.90 3.60
N GLY A 69 13.72 -11.25 2.35
CA GLY A 69 13.06 -12.52 2.03
C GLY A 69 12.90 -12.76 0.53
N GLY A 70 12.76 -11.68 -0.23
CA GLY A 70 12.80 -11.69 -1.69
C GLY A 70 12.86 -10.26 -2.25
N PRO A 71 13.20 -10.09 -3.54
CA PRO A 71 13.23 -8.76 -4.14
C PRO A 71 11.82 -8.18 -4.26
N TYR A 72 11.71 -6.85 -4.13
CA TYR A 72 10.48 -6.16 -4.50
C TYR A 72 10.34 -6.06 -6.01
N LEU A 73 9.11 -6.18 -6.52
CA LEU A 73 8.82 -5.91 -7.92
C LEU A 73 8.65 -4.40 -8.11
N GLN A 74 9.52 -3.78 -8.92
CA GLN A 74 9.45 -2.36 -9.20
C GLN A 74 8.56 -2.08 -10.43
N PHE A 75 7.65 -1.12 -10.30
CA PHE A 75 6.85 -0.58 -11.39
C PHE A 75 7.16 0.90 -11.56
N LEU A 76 7.42 1.29 -12.81
CA LEU A 76 7.49 2.68 -13.20
C LEU A 76 6.09 3.13 -13.58
N SER A 77 5.55 4.13 -12.89
CA SER A 77 4.26 4.69 -13.30
C SER A 77 4.46 5.49 -14.60
N THR A 78 3.62 5.21 -15.60
CA THR A 78 3.48 6.05 -16.81
C THR A 78 2.71 7.36 -16.54
N SER A 79 2.25 7.58 -15.30
CA SER A 79 1.50 8.77 -14.91
C SER A 79 2.40 10.03 -14.81
N LYS A 80 1.78 11.21 -14.96
CA LYS A 80 2.44 12.53 -14.77
C LYS A 80 3.19 12.67 -13.43
N SER A 81 2.84 11.89 -12.41
CA SER A 81 3.41 12.02 -11.06
C SER A 81 4.87 11.57 -10.94
N LYS A 82 5.36 10.72 -11.85
CA LYS A 82 6.67 10.05 -11.79
C LYS A 82 6.93 9.30 -10.47
N ALA A 83 5.88 8.89 -9.76
CA ALA A 83 6.03 8.08 -8.55
C ALA A 83 6.56 6.69 -8.90
N SER A 84 7.46 6.18 -8.06
CA SER A 84 7.96 4.81 -8.12
C SER A 84 7.09 3.94 -7.23
N PHE A 85 6.75 2.77 -7.74
CA PHE A 85 5.98 1.76 -7.02
C PHE A 85 6.82 0.52 -6.87
N PHE A 86 6.74 -0.10 -5.70
CA PHE A 86 7.32 -1.40 -5.41
C PHE A 86 6.23 -2.28 -4.83
N LEU A 87 6.24 -3.56 -5.14
CA LEU A 87 5.34 -4.55 -4.55
C LEU A 87 6.18 -5.53 -3.76
N SER A 88 5.76 -5.83 -2.53
CA SER A 88 6.40 -6.83 -1.68
C SER A 88 6.46 -8.18 -2.39
N HIS A 89 7.41 -9.02 -1.97
CA HIS A 89 7.64 -10.32 -2.61
C HIS A 89 6.38 -11.21 -2.62
N ASP A 90 5.58 -11.14 -1.54
CA ASP A 90 4.32 -11.85 -1.38
C ASP A 90 3.09 -11.11 -1.93
N GLN A 91 3.30 -9.97 -2.58
CA GLN A 91 2.28 -9.13 -3.22
C GLN A 91 1.22 -8.54 -2.27
N ARG A 92 1.43 -8.61 -0.95
CA ARG A 92 0.51 -8.06 0.07
C ARG A 92 0.57 -6.54 0.16
N PHE A 93 1.73 -5.93 -0.09
CA PHE A 93 1.95 -4.51 0.17
C PHE A 93 2.58 -3.78 -1.01
N PHE A 94 2.04 -2.60 -1.33
CA PHE A 94 2.70 -1.64 -2.19
C PHE A 94 3.50 -0.64 -1.35
N LEU A 95 4.69 -0.33 -1.83
CA LEU A 95 5.46 0.82 -1.39
C LEU A 95 5.43 1.85 -2.51
N LYS A 96 5.00 3.07 -2.20
CA LYS A 96 4.86 4.13 -3.19
C LYS A 96 5.63 5.36 -2.75
N THR A 97 6.50 5.87 -3.62
CA THR A 97 7.20 7.13 -3.33
C THR A 97 6.22 8.31 -3.33
N GLN A 98 6.43 9.22 -2.39
CA GLN A 98 5.57 10.38 -2.16
C GLN A 98 6.40 11.64 -2.04
N ARG A 99 5.85 12.76 -2.49
CA ARG A 99 6.48 14.07 -2.30
C ARG A 99 6.30 14.50 -0.85
N ARG A 100 7.29 15.24 -0.31
CA ARG A 100 7.23 15.79 1.06
C ARG A 100 5.91 16.51 1.38
N ARG A 101 5.34 17.24 0.41
CA ARG A 101 4.05 17.95 0.59
C ARG A 101 2.86 17.00 0.76
N GLU A 102 2.86 15.87 0.04
CA GLU A 102 1.81 14.85 0.11
C GLU A 102 1.89 14.10 1.44
N VAL A 103 3.10 13.80 1.90
CA VAL A 103 3.35 13.22 3.24
C VAL A 103 2.85 14.15 4.34
N ARG A 104 3.17 15.46 4.27
CA ARG A 104 2.68 16.43 5.26
C ARG A 104 1.16 16.50 5.28
N ALA A 105 0.53 16.53 4.11
CA ALA A 105 -0.92 16.52 4.01
C ALA A 105 -1.51 15.23 4.60
N LEU A 106 -0.93 14.07 4.30
CA LEU A 106 -1.34 12.78 4.87
C LEU A 106 -1.27 12.80 6.40
N LEU A 107 -0.13 13.19 6.98
CA LEU A 107 0.05 13.22 8.43
C LEU A 107 -0.93 14.19 9.11
N ALA A 108 -1.19 15.36 8.52
CA ALA A 108 -2.17 16.32 9.04
C ALA A 108 -3.61 15.77 9.06
N HIS A 109 -3.94 14.79 8.21
CA HIS A 109 -5.26 14.15 8.16
C HIS A 109 -5.26 12.77 8.83
N LEU A 110 -4.12 12.28 9.32
CA LEU A 110 -3.96 10.91 9.83
C LEU A 110 -4.95 10.58 10.97
N PRO A 111 -5.20 11.46 11.96
CA PRO A 111 -6.19 11.17 13.02
C PRO A 111 -7.60 10.93 12.46
N ARG A 112 -8.04 11.78 11.52
CA ARG A 112 -9.35 11.65 10.87
C ARG A 112 -9.44 10.39 10.00
N TYR A 113 -8.35 10.07 9.32
CA TYR A 113 -8.25 8.86 8.51
C TYR A 113 -8.35 7.58 9.37
N VAL A 114 -7.64 7.52 10.50
CA VAL A 114 -7.72 6.39 11.43
C VAL A 114 -9.13 6.25 11.99
N GLN A 115 -9.74 7.35 12.45
CA GLN A 115 -11.12 7.36 12.94
C GLN A 115 -12.13 6.91 11.87
N HIS A 116 -11.95 7.34 10.62
CA HIS A 116 -12.80 6.91 9.50
C HIS A 116 -12.71 5.41 9.27
N LEU A 117 -11.51 4.83 9.27
CA LEU A 117 -11.34 3.39 9.06
C LEU A 117 -11.92 2.55 10.21
N GLN A 118 -11.83 3.04 11.44
CA GLN A 118 -12.49 2.41 12.60
C GLN A 118 -14.01 2.42 12.45
N ARG A 119 -14.58 3.57 12.09
CA ARG A 119 -16.03 3.75 11.96
C ARG A 119 -16.61 3.01 10.77
N TYR A 120 -15.85 2.90 9.69
CA TYR A 120 -16.29 2.33 8.42
C TYR A 120 -15.34 1.19 7.98
N PRO A 121 -15.51 -0.03 8.54
CA PRO A 121 -14.62 -1.15 8.24
C PRO A 121 -14.60 -1.52 6.75
N HIS A 122 -15.69 -1.26 6.01
CA HIS A 122 -15.82 -1.49 4.57
C HIS A 122 -15.44 -0.28 3.69
N SER A 123 -14.75 0.72 4.24
CA SER A 123 -14.28 1.88 3.48
C SER A 123 -13.43 1.46 2.27
N LEU A 124 -13.71 2.09 1.12
CA LEU A 124 -12.95 1.95 -0.13
C LEU A 124 -11.64 2.76 -0.12
N LEU A 125 -11.36 3.51 0.96
CA LEU A 125 -10.08 4.20 1.10
C LEU A 125 -8.95 3.18 1.11
N ALA A 126 -7.88 3.52 0.39
CA ALA A 126 -6.64 2.77 0.43
C ALA A 126 -6.15 2.63 1.87
N ARG A 127 -5.81 1.40 2.27
CA ARG A 127 -5.28 1.12 3.61
C ARG A 127 -3.80 1.48 3.64
N LEU A 128 -3.51 2.70 4.03
CA LEU A 128 -2.18 3.20 4.39
C LEU A 128 -1.78 2.58 5.73
N LEU A 129 -0.64 1.89 5.76
CA LEU A 129 -0.17 1.07 6.88
C LEU A 129 1.15 1.56 7.46
N GLY A 130 1.80 2.54 6.83
CA GLY A 130 3.05 3.12 7.31
C GLY A 130 3.51 4.27 6.43
N VAL A 131 4.29 5.18 7.03
CA VAL A 131 4.93 6.30 6.36
C VAL A 131 6.39 6.31 6.77
N HIS A 132 7.27 6.27 5.79
CA HIS A 132 8.70 6.24 6.04
C HIS A 132 9.45 7.23 5.17
N SER A 133 10.67 7.51 5.58
CA SER A 133 11.65 8.25 4.81
C SER A 133 12.96 7.51 4.75
N LEU A 134 13.64 7.59 3.61
CA LEU A 134 14.93 6.97 3.39
C LEU A 134 15.93 8.05 2.93
N ARG A 135 17.11 8.06 3.54
CA ARG A 135 18.22 8.90 3.11
C ARG A 135 19.47 8.04 3.02
N VAL A 136 19.99 7.86 1.81
CA VAL A 136 21.25 7.14 1.57
C VAL A 136 22.40 8.13 1.65
N ALA A 137 23.35 7.91 2.56
CA ALA A 137 24.50 8.79 2.81
C ALA A 137 24.13 10.29 2.89
N ARG A 138 24.75 11.13 2.04
CA ARG A 138 24.46 12.57 1.91
C ARG A 138 23.43 12.88 0.80
N GLY A 139 22.69 11.87 0.36
CA GLY A 139 21.67 11.99 -0.68
C GLY A 139 20.41 12.72 -0.22
N LYS A 140 19.50 12.91 -1.18
CA LYS A 140 18.19 13.51 -0.93
C LYS A 140 17.33 12.57 -0.07
N LYS A 141 16.62 13.14 0.91
CA LYS A 141 15.62 12.41 1.69
C LYS A 141 14.40 12.10 0.81
N GLU A 142 14.15 10.82 0.59
CA GLU A 142 12.97 10.31 -0.11
C GLU A 142 11.92 9.88 0.90
N PHE A 143 10.65 9.99 0.53
CA PHE A 143 9.54 9.54 1.35
C PHE A 143 8.72 8.52 0.60
N PHE A 144 8.16 7.57 1.33
CA PHE A 144 7.27 6.58 0.76
C PHE A 144 6.22 6.15 1.79
N ILE A 145 5.10 5.70 1.27
CA ILE A 145 4.03 5.08 2.04
C ILE A 145 4.03 3.59 1.81
N ILE A 146 3.55 2.84 2.80
CA ILE A 146 3.23 1.43 2.68
C ILE A 146 1.71 1.31 2.69
N MET A 147 1.16 0.59 1.73
CA MET A 147 -0.27 0.41 1.58
C MET A 147 -0.63 -1.03 1.26
N LEU A 148 -1.77 -1.50 1.77
CA LEU A 148 -2.28 -2.82 1.44
C LEU A 148 -2.60 -2.90 -0.06
N SER A 149 -2.19 -4.01 -0.68
CA SER A 149 -2.54 -4.31 -2.06
C SER A 149 -4.02 -4.63 -2.19
N VAL A 150 -4.73 -3.88 -3.03
CA VAL A 150 -6.12 -4.20 -3.42
C VAL A 150 -6.21 -5.47 -4.28
N PHE A 151 -5.06 -5.96 -4.77
CA PHE A 151 -4.98 -7.16 -5.57
C PHE A 151 -4.72 -8.43 -4.74
N TYR A 152 -4.67 -8.31 -3.41
CA TYR A 152 -4.45 -9.44 -2.51
C TYR A 152 -5.78 -9.94 -1.91
N PRO A 153 -6.01 -11.27 -1.82
CA PRO A 153 -5.16 -12.34 -2.37
C PRO A 153 -5.27 -12.44 -3.90
N ALA A 154 -4.15 -12.74 -4.56
CA ALA A 154 -4.00 -12.71 -6.02
C ALA A 154 -5.00 -13.58 -6.81
N GLY A 155 -5.56 -14.61 -6.17
CA GLY A 155 -6.53 -15.52 -6.78
C GLY A 155 -7.92 -14.93 -7.06
N ARG A 156 -8.18 -13.66 -6.71
CA ARG A 156 -9.50 -13.03 -6.86
C ARG A 156 -9.68 -12.19 -8.13
N ILE A 157 -8.66 -12.05 -8.98
CA ILE A 157 -8.71 -11.13 -10.12
C ILE A 157 -8.51 -11.89 -11.43
N SER A 158 -9.60 -12.08 -12.14
CA SER A 158 -9.62 -12.67 -13.48
C SER A 158 -9.58 -11.61 -14.59
N GLU A 159 -9.95 -10.36 -14.30
CA GLU A 159 -10.06 -9.28 -15.28
C GLU A 159 -9.65 -7.92 -14.67
N ARG A 160 -8.96 -7.09 -15.44
CA ARG A 160 -8.58 -5.72 -15.04
C ARG A 160 -9.22 -4.74 -16.01
N ALA A 161 -10.12 -3.90 -15.50
CA ALA A 161 -10.66 -2.80 -16.30
C ALA A 161 -9.54 -1.77 -16.60
N PRO A 162 -9.42 -1.29 -17.84
CA PRO A 162 -8.48 -0.22 -18.16
C PRO A 162 -8.82 1.04 -17.35
N ALA A 163 -7.79 1.76 -16.89
CA ALA A 163 -7.89 2.95 -16.03
C ALA A 163 -8.66 4.14 -16.64
N GLU A 164 -9.14 3.99 -17.87
CA GLU A 164 -9.87 5.01 -18.64
C GLU A 164 -11.31 5.22 -18.12
N LEU A 165 -11.85 4.28 -17.33
CA LEU A 165 -13.20 4.38 -16.78
C LEU A 165 -13.36 5.39 -15.63
N ALA A 166 -12.30 6.10 -15.24
CA ALA A 166 -12.34 7.13 -14.19
C ALA A 166 -12.56 8.56 -14.73
N ALA A 167 -12.70 8.73 -16.05
CA ALA A 167 -13.16 9.99 -16.63
C ALA A 167 -14.69 10.10 -16.50
N PRO A 168 -15.25 11.29 -16.16
CA PRO A 168 -16.69 11.47 -16.20
C PRO A 168 -17.21 11.16 -17.62
N PRO A 169 -18.42 10.58 -17.75
CA PRO A 169 -18.96 10.24 -19.05
C PRO A 169 -19.34 11.52 -19.78
N ASP A 170 -18.46 12.01 -20.67
CA ASP A 170 -18.90 12.90 -21.72
C ASP A 170 -19.75 12.08 -22.70
N GLY A 171 -21.00 12.51 -22.83
CA GLY A 171 -22.13 11.78 -23.40
C GLY A 171 -22.09 11.52 -24.91
N THR A 172 -21.10 10.78 -25.39
CA THR A 172 -21.13 10.21 -26.74
C THR A 172 -20.74 8.74 -26.71
N GLY A 173 -21.73 7.87 -27.00
CA GLY A 173 -21.57 6.43 -27.00
C GLY A 173 -20.43 5.98 -27.92
N HIS A 174 -19.46 5.25 -27.35
CA HIS A 174 -18.37 4.68 -28.12
C HIS A 174 -18.81 3.38 -28.82
N ARG A 175 -18.85 3.46 -30.14
CA ARG A 175 -18.88 2.32 -31.07
C ARG A 175 -17.53 1.59 -30.99
N LEU A 176 -17.54 0.26 -30.87
CA LEU A 176 -16.32 -0.56 -30.91
C LEU A 176 -15.52 -0.28 -32.20
N PRO A 177 -14.18 -0.22 -32.13
CA PRO A 177 -13.33 -0.08 -33.31
C PRO A 177 -13.48 -1.29 -34.24
N PRO A 178 -13.46 -1.08 -35.58
CA PRO A 178 -13.55 -2.17 -36.55
C PRO A 178 -12.31 -3.08 -36.41
N GLY A 179 -12.53 -4.32 -35.97
CA GLY A 179 -11.49 -5.32 -35.71
C GLY A 179 -11.61 -6.04 -34.36
N ALA A 180 -12.43 -5.54 -33.42
CA ALA A 180 -12.67 -6.23 -32.15
C ALA A 180 -13.70 -7.36 -32.33
N GLN A 181 -13.24 -8.61 -32.31
CA GLN A 181 -14.11 -9.79 -32.31
C GLN A 181 -14.62 -10.05 -30.89
N ARG A 182 -15.95 -10.18 -30.72
CA ARG A 182 -16.55 -10.66 -29.47
C ARG A 182 -16.13 -12.11 -29.26
N ALA A 183 -15.30 -12.38 -28.26
CA ALA A 183 -15.08 -13.73 -27.78
C ALA A 183 -16.40 -14.28 -27.20
N ARG A 184 -17.00 -15.28 -27.86
CA ARG A 184 -18.05 -16.10 -27.25
C ARG A 184 -17.36 -17.17 -26.42
N LEU A 185 -17.61 -17.18 -25.13
CA LEU A 185 -17.23 -18.30 -24.26
C LEU A 185 -18.11 -19.51 -24.62
N GLN A 186 -17.48 -20.60 -25.05
CA GLN A 186 -18.12 -21.92 -25.00
C GLN A 186 -18.04 -22.45 -23.56
N PRO A 187 -19.10 -23.05 -23.02
CA PRO A 187 -19.01 -23.76 -21.75
C PRO A 187 -18.10 -24.99 -21.88
N PRO A 188 -17.43 -25.41 -20.80
CA PRO A 188 -16.54 -26.57 -20.81
C PRO A 188 -17.33 -27.85 -21.11
N ASP A 189 -16.80 -28.67 -22.02
CA ASP A 189 -17.34 -29.98 -22.38
C ASP A 189 -17.41 -30.90 -21.15
N GLY A 190 -18.57 -31.54 -20.94
CA GLY A 190 -18.63 -32.76 -20.11
C GLY A 190 -19.70 -32.90 -19.04
N LEU A 191 -20.90 -32.31 -19.17
CA LEU A 191 -22.06 -32.73 -18.36
C LEU A 191 -23.26 -33.06 -19.27
N PRO A 192 -23.81 -34.29 -19.23
CA PRO A 192 -24.93 -34.67 -20.08
C PRO A 192 -26.20 -33.95 -19.64
N ALA A 193 -26.89 -33.34 -20.61
CA ALA A 193 -28.25 -32.85 -20.41
C ALA A 193 -29.19 -34.04 -20.17
N SER A 194 -29.84 -34.06 -19.02
CA SER A 194 -31.00 -34.92 -18.75
C SER A 194 -32.29 -34.18 -19.15
N PRO A 195 -33.35 -34.93 -19.52
CA PRO A 195 -34.39 -34.49 -20.47
C PRO A 195 -35.33 -33.39 -19.98
#